data_AF-A0A3N7B3U6-F1
#
_entry.id   AF-A0A3N7B3U6-F1
#
_cell.length_a   1.000
_cell.length_b   1.000
_cell.length_c   1.000
_cell.angle_alpha   90.00
_cell.angle_beta   90.00
_cell.angle_gamma   90.00
#
_symmetry.space_group_name_H-M   'P 1'
#
loop_
_entity.id
_entity.type
_entity.pdbx_description
1 polymer ?
#
loop_
_entity_poly.entity_id
_entity_poly.type
_entity_poly.pdbx_seq_one_letter_code
_entity_poly.pdbx_strand_id
1 'polypeptide(L)'
;METKILKTEKNLPDYVKIYSDMMTLKYPEKIKDCSHFLSKKKLSSLEVIKLNEIIFGRQSTEKNMIKGKHRSYDKETIMSILNHQKEYSLNNSELSRHYKMSRNTIKKWKDLFNF
;
A
#
# COMPACT_ATOMS: atom_id res chain seq x y z
N MET A 1 8.95 -8.79 41.90
CA MET A 1 7.87 -8.14 41.12
C MET A 1 8.22 -8.31 39.66
N GLU A 2 7.60 -9.29 39.00
CA GLU A 2 7.89 -9.64 37.61
C GLU A 2 7.15 -8.70 36.67
N THR A 3 7.88 -7.82 35.98
CA THR A 3 7.34 -7.03 34.88
C THR A 3 7.04 -7.95 33.70
N LYS A 4 5.76 -8.28 33.55
CA LYS A 4 5.17 -8.95 32.39
C LYS A 4 5.33 -8.01 31.18
N ILE A 5 6.43 -8.17 30.44
CA ILE A 5 6.60 -7.52 29.14
C ILE A 5 5.50 -8.08 28.23
N LEU A 6 4.47 -7.28 27.99
CA LEU A 6 3.47 -7.51 26.97
C LEU A 6 4.22 -7.60 25.64
N LYS A 7 4.45 -8.83 25.16
CA LYS A 7 4.81 -9.08 23.77
C LYS A 7 3.67 -8.52 22.94
N THR A 8 3.88 -7.33 22.38
CA THR A 8 2.98 -6.76 21.37
C THR A 8 3.02 -7.69 20.16
N GLU A 9 2.16 -8.72 20.16
CA GLU A 9 1.82 -9.40 18.93
C GLU A 9 1.22 -8.33 18.02
N LYS A 10 2.01 -7.86 17.06
CA LYS A 10 1.50 -7.07 15.94
C LYS A 10 0.26 -7.81 15.45
N ASN A 11 -0.90 -7.14 15.48
CA ASN A 11 -2.16 -7.59 14.87
C ASN A 11 -1.98 -7.73 13.36
N LEU A 12 -1.15 -8.68 12.95
CA LEU A 12 -0.89 -9.01 11.57
C LEU A 12 -2.11 -9.77 11.07
N PRO A 13 -2.69 -9.35 9.93
CA PRO A 13 -3.77 -10.09 9.31
C PRO A 13 -3.35 -11.55 9.06
N ASP A 14 -4.30 -12.46 9.18
CA ASP A 14 -4.11 -13.85 8.74
C ASP A 14 -4.11 -13.90 7.22
N TYR A 15 -2.94 -13.63 6.64
CA TYR A 15 -2.76 -13.61 5.19
C TYR A 15 -3.10 -14.97 4.55
N VAL A 16 -2.86 -16.09 5.24
CA VAL A 16 -3.16 -17.43 4.70
C VAL A 16 -4.67 -17.55 4.49
N LYS A 17 -5.45 -17.17 5.50
CA LYS A 17 -6.92 -17.18 5.41
C LYS A 17 -7.44 -16.21 4.34
N ILE A 18 -6.96 -14.96 4.34
CA ILE A 18 -7.39 -13.93 3.37
C ILE A 18 -7.14 -14.39 1.93
N TYR A 19 -5.96 -14.91 1.64
CA TYR A 19 -5.62 -15.36 0.30
C TYR A 19 -6.34 -16.66 -0.06
N SER A 20 -6.53 -17.60 0.88
CA SER A 20 -7.33 -18.81 0.65
C SER A 20 -8.78 -18.47 0.24
N ASP A 21 -9.42 -17.56 0.97
CA ASP A 21 -10.77 -17.10 0.66
C ASP A 21 -10.81 -16.37 -0.70
N MET A 22 -9.80 -15.54 -0.99
CA MET A 22 -9.68 -14.87 -2.28
C MET A 22 -9.52 -15.84 -3.45
N MET A 23 -8.74 -16.92 -3.28
CA MET A 23 -8.53 -17.93 -4.31
C MET A 23 -9.80 -18.73 -4.58
N THR A 24 -10.51 -19.14 -3.53
CA THR A 24 -11.75 -19.91 -3.67
C THR A 24 -12.87 -19.09 -4.30
N LEU A 25 -12.95 -17.78 -4.01
CA LEU A 25 -14.03 -16.91 -4.48
C LEU A 25 -13.78 -16.26 -5.84
N LYS A 26 -12.53 -15.93 -6.18
CA LYS A 26 -12.22 -15.08 -7.36
C LYS A 26 -11.21 -15.65 -8.34
N TYR A 27 -10.28 -16.49 -7.88
CA TYR A 27 -9.15 -16.95 -8.70
C TYR A 27 -8.89 -18.46 -8.52
N PRO A 28 -9.90 -19.33 -8.74
CA PRO A 28 -9.73 -20.77 -8.55
C PRO A 28 -8.64 -21.37 -9.46
N GLU A 29 -8.40 -20.76 -10.62
CA GLU A 29 -7.37 -21.15 -11.56
C GLU A 29 -5.94 -20.97 -11.03
N LYS A 30 -5.73 -20.06 -10.07
CA LYS A 30 -4.41 -19.73 -9.49
C LYS A 30 -4.10 -20.49 -8.21
N ILE A 31 -5.03 -21.32 -7.73
CA ILE A 31 -4.85 -22.14 -6.52
C ILE A 31 -3.59 -23.00 -6.64
N LYS A 32 -3.35 -23.60 -7.80
CA LYS A 32 -2.20 -24.48 -8.02
C LYS A 32 -0.88 -23.75 -7.82
N ASP A 33 -0.76 -22.55 -8.37
CA ASP A 33 0.45 -21.72 -8.30
C ASP A 33 0.70 -21.16 -6.89
N CYS A 34 -0.37 -21.00 -6.11
CA CYS A 34 -0.33 -20.40 -4.78
C CYS A 34 -0.33 -21.43 -3.63
N SER A 35 -0.57 -22.71 -3.95
CA SER A 35 -0.68 -23.81 -3.00
C SER A 35 0.54 -23.94 -2.07
N HIS A 36 1.75 -23.70 -2.59
CA HIS A 36 2.99 -23.72 -1.81
C HIS A 36 3.05 -22.63 -0.73
N PHE A 37 2.40 -21.48 -0.95
CA PHE A 37 2.35 -20.40 0.03
C PHE A 37 1.21 -20.64 1.03
N LEU A 38 0.06 -21.13 0.56
CA LEU A 38 -1.11 -21.39 1.39
C LEU A 38 -0.95 -22.59 2.33
N SER A 39 0.01 -23.48 2.08
CA SER A 39 0.33 -24.60 2.99
C SER A 39 1.13 -24.18 4.23
N LYS A 40 1.62 -22.94 4.29
CA LYS A 40 2.41 -22.43 5.41
C LYS A 40 1.50 -21.91 6.53
N LYS A 41 1.93 -22.09 7.79
CA LYS A 41 1.19 -21.61 8.97
C LYS A 41 1.13 -20.08 9.07
N LYS A 42 2.18 -19.39 8.60
CA LYS A 42 2.26 -17.93 8.53
C LYS A 42 3.02 -17.53 7.29
N LEU A 43 2.58 -16.48 6.61
CA LEU A 43 3.30 -15.87 5.50
C LEU A 43 4.17 -14.74 6.02
N SER A 44 5.43 -14.72 5.58
CA SER A 44 6.29 -13.54 5.75
C SER A 44 5.83 -12.41 4.83
N SER A 45 6.21 -11.17 5.15
CA SER A 45 5.88 -10.00 4.31
C SER A 45 6.39 -10.16 2.87
N LEU A 46 7.54 -10.81 2.67
CA LEU A 46 8.09 -11.08 1.34
C LEU A 46 7.21 -12.07 0.56
N GLU A 47 6.71 -13.09 1.22
CA GLU A 47 5.82 -14.09 0.60
C GLU A 47 4.46 -13.49 0.28
N VAL A 48 3.93 -12.62 1.14
CA VAL A 48 2.71 -11.84 0.84
C VAL A 48 2.90 -10.99 -0.42
N ILE A 49 4.05 -10.32 -0.56
CA ILE A 49 4.35 -9.52 -1.75
C ILE A 49 4.41 -10.40 -3.01
N LYS A 50 5.14 -11.54 -2.94
CA LYS A 50 5.23 -12.48 -4.07
C LYS A 50 3.87 -13.05 -4.45
N LEU A 51 3.06 -13.42 -3.45
CA LEU A 51 1.72 -13.97 -3.65
C LEU A 51 0.81 -12.94 -4.32
N ASN A 52 0.88 -11.68 -3.88
CA ASN A 52 0.20 -10.56 -4.50
C ASN A 52 0.63 -10.36 -5.97
N GLU A 53 1.92 -10.52 -6.29
CA GLU A 53 2.41 -10.45 -7.67
C GLU A 53 1.93 -11.63 -8.53
N ILE A 54 1.83 -12.84 -7.99
CA ILE A 54 1.30 -14.01 -8.71
C ILE A 54 -0.20 -13.82 -9.00
N ILE A 55 -0.97 -13.33 -8.02
CA ILE A 55 -2.42 -13.15 -8.16
C ILE A 55 -2.75 -12.00 -9.10
N PHE A 56 -2.12 -10.84 -8.94
CA PHE A 56 -2.50 -9.62 -9.66
C PHE A 56 -1.58 -9.31 -10.86
N GLY A 57 -0.56 -10.14 -11.08
CA GLY A 57 0.53 -9.90 -12.01
C GLY A 57 1.56 -8.92 -11.44
N ARG A 58 2.78 -8.93 -12.00
CA ARG A 58 3.74 -7.85 -11.82
C ARG A 58 3.08 -6.59 -12.34
N GLN A 59 2.67 -5.70 -11.44
CA GLN A 59 1.98 -4.48 -11.82
C GLN A 59 2.97 -3.61 -12.60
N SER A 60 2.83 -3.64 -13.93
CA SER A 60 3.47 -2.69 -14.83
C SER A 60 3.17 -1.27 -14.33
N THR A 61 4.11 -0.38 -14.61
CA THR A 61 4.15 1.03 -14.20
C THR A 61 2.81 1.78 -14.29
N GLU A 62 1.90 1.38 -15.17
CA GLU A 62 0.53 1.91 -15.29
C GLU A 62 -0.37 1.58 -14.08
N LYS A 63 -0.37 0.33 -13.58
CA LYS A 63 -1.14 -0.01 -12.37
C LYS A 63 -0.55 0.63 -11.10
N ASN A 64 0.75 0.99 -11.12
CA ASN A 64 1.33 1.80 -10.04
C ASN A 64 0.78 3.24 -10.00
N MET A 65 0.25 3.78 -11.10
CA MET A 65 -0.51 5.04 -11.07
C MET A 65 -1.82 4.87 -10.30
N ILE A 66 -2.48 3.71 -10.43
CA ILE A 66 -3.70 3.38 -9.67
C ILE A 66 -3.38 3.20 -8.17
N LYS A 67 -2.21 2.63 -7.83
CA LYS A 67 -1.72 2.62 -6.43
C LYS A 67 -1.59 4.01 -5.83
N GLY A 68 -1.29 5.05 -6.62
CA GLY A 68 -1.31 6.45 -6.17
C GLY A 68 -2.70 6.97 -5.78
N LYS A 69 -3.77 6.31 -6.23
CA LYS A 69 -5.17 6.68 -5.99
C LYS A 69 -5.72 6.16 -4.65
N HIS A 70 -5.11 5.13 -4.06
CA HIS A 70 -5.53 4.49 -2.80
C HIS A 70 -4.50 4.66 -1.68
N ARG A 71 -3.62 5.66 -1.76
CA ARG A 71 -2.71 5.98 -0.66
C ARG A 71 -3.47 6.78 0.41
N SER A 72 -3.49 6.24 1.62
CA SER A 72 -3.89 7.00 2.81
C SER A 72 -2.66 7.77 3.26
N TYR A 73 -2.71 9.10 3.16
CA TYR A 73 -1.65 9.99 3.62
C TYR A 73 -2.08 10.57 4.98
N ASP A 74 -1.19 10.51 5.97
CA ASP A 74 -1.39 11.24 7.22
C ASP A 74 -1.10 12.74 7.02
N LYS A 75 -1.50 13.55 8.02
CA LYS A 75 -1.35 15.00 7.98
C LYS A 75 0.11 15.44 7.82
N GLU A 76 1.02 14.77 8.51
CA GLU A 76 2.46 15.10 8.51
C GLU A 76 3.06 14.88 7.11
N THR A 77 2.73 13.76 6.48
CA THR A 77 3.16 13.44 5.12
C THR A 77 2.61 14.46 4.12
N ILE A 78 1.34 14.84 4.23
CA ILE A 78 0.75 15.86 3.34
C ILE A 78 1.49 17.19 3.49
N MET A 79 1.74 17.63 4.72
CA MET A 79 2.43 18.90 4.98
C MET A 79 3.87 18.89 4.47
N SER A 80 4.59 17.77 4.65
CA SER A 80 5.95 17.61 4.10
C SER A 80 5.96 17.71 2.57
N ILE A 81 5.00 17.09 1.88
CA ILE A 81 4.87 17.19 0.41
C ILE A 81 4.56 18.63 -0.03
N LEU A 82 3.70 19.35 0.68
CA LEU A 82 3.38 20.74 0.37
C LEU A 82 4.56 21.69 0.64
N ASN A 83 5.31 21.47 1.73
CA ASN A 83 6.52 22.23 2.02
C ASN A 83 7.61 22.00 0.97
N HIS A 84 7.81 20.76 0.53
CA HIS A 84 8.71 20.44 -0.57
C HIS A 84 8.35 21.22 -1.85
N GLN A 85 7.06 21.49 -2.08
CA GLN A 85 6.66 22.35 -3.19
C GLN A 85 7.16 23.79 -3.03
N LYS A 86 7.09 24.37 -1.82
CA LYS A 86 7.60 25.73 -1.54
C LYS A 86 9.13 25.79 -1.60
N GLU A 87 9.81 24.82 -0.98
CA GLU A 87 11.28 24.75 -0.94
C GLU A 87 11.91 24.69 -2.34
N TYR A 88 11.30 23.91 -3.24
CA TYR A 88 11.79 23.74 -4.61
C TYR A 88 11.03 24.58 -5.66
N SER A 89 10.14 25.48 -5.21
CA SER A 89 9.32 26.35 -6.08
C SER A 89 8.59 25.61 -7.22
N LEU A 90 8.09 24.40 -6.93
CA LEU A 90 7.46 23.53 -7.92
C LEU A 90 6.01 23.96 -8.20
N ASN A 91 5.56 23.78 -9.44
CA ASN A 91 4.13 23.89 -9.75
C ASN A 91 3.38 22.59 -9.42
N ASN A 92 2.03 22.67 -9.38
CA ASN A 92 1.20 21.49 -9.07
C ASN A 92 1.40 20.33 -10.05
N SER A 93 1.76 20.59 -11.31
CA SER A 93 1.99 19.55 -12.32
C SER A 93 3.32 18.83 -12.10
N GLU A 94 4.36 19.56 -11.72
CA GLU A 94 5.67 19.00 -11.39
C GLU A 94 5.63 18.17 -10.11
N LEU A 95 5.01 18.71 -9.07
CA LEU A 95 4.80 18.00 -7.81
C LEU A 95 3.95 16.74 -8.01
N SER A 96 2.90 16.85 -8.83
CA SER A 96 2.05 15.72 -9.26
C SER A 96 2.86 14.62 -9.94
N ARG A 97 3.75 14.99 -10.86
CA ARG A 97 4.63 14.04 -11.57
C ARG A 97 5.63 13.38 -10.63
N HIS A 98 6.23 14.16 -9.72
CA HIS A 98 7.21 13.67 -8.76
C HIS A 98 6.61 12.63 -7.81
N TYR A 99 5.46 12.93 -7.20
CA TYR A 99 4.81 12.04 -6.23
C TYR A 99 3.81 11.05 -6.85
N LYS A 100 3.63 11.08 -8.17
CA LYS A 100 2.67 10.26 -8.94
C LYS A 100 1.25 10.37 -8.41
N MET A 101 0.83 11.60 -8.12
CA MET A 101 -0.51 11.92 -7.60
C MET A 101 -1.25 12.86 -8.54
N SER A 102 -2.57 12.93 -8.45
CA SER A 102 -3.33 13.84 -9.32
C SER A 102 -3.12 15.30 -8.89
N ARG A 103 -3.06 16.21 -9.86
CA ARG A 103 -3.05 17.67 -9.59
C ARG A 103 -4.24 18.11 -8.73
N ASN A 104 -5.37 17.41 -8.87
CA ASN A 104 -6.57 17.64 -8.07
C ASN A 104 -6.40 17.24 -6.60
N THR A 105 -5.60 16.20 -6.31
CA THR A 105 -5.25 15.79 -4.95
C THR A 105 -4.44 16.89 -4.27
N ILE A 106 -3.43 17.44 -4.95
CA ILE A 106 -2.61 18.54 -4.43
C ILE A 106 -3.47 19.79 -4.19
N LYS A 107 -4.35 20.13 -5.14
CA LYS A 107 -5.30 21.24 -4.97
C LYS A 107 -6.18 21.03 -3.73
N LYS A 108 -6.80 19.86 -3.59
CA LYS A 108 -7.62 19.52 -2.41
C LYS A 108 -6.83 19.63 -1.10
N TRP A 109 -5.56 19.21 -1.08
CA TRP A 109 -4.73 19.34 0.11
C TRP A 109 -4.45 20.80 0.46
N LYS A 110 -4.14 21.65 -0.52
CA LYS A 110 -3.99 23.09 -0.28
C LYS A 110 -5.26 23.72 0.27
N ASP A 111 -6.41 23.36 -0.29
CA ASP A 111 -7.71 23.84 0.18
C ASP A 111 -8.00 23.35 1.61
N LEU A 112 -7.69 22.09 1.94
CA LEU A 112 -7.91 21.50 3.26
C LEU A 112 -6.99 22.06 4.35
N PHE A 113 -5.78 22.50 3.99
CA PHE A 113 -4.78 22.99 4.94
C PHE A 113 -4.53 24.50 4.84
N ASN A 114 -5.31 25.23 4.04
CA ASN A 114 -5.15 26.67 3.79
C ASN A 114 -3.68 27.05 3.46
N PHE A 115 -3.01 26.24 2.63
CA PHE A 115 -1.57 26.29 2.42
C PHE A 115 -1.08 27.28 1.36
#